data_AF-A0A7W7C925-F1
#
_entry.id   AF-A0A7W7C925-F1
#
_cell.length_a   1.000
_cell.length_b   1.000
_cell.length_c   1.000
_cell.angle_alpha   90.00
_cell.angle_beta   90.00
_cell.angle_gamma   90.00
#
_symmetry.space_group_name_H-M   'P 1'
#
loop_
_entity.id
_entity.type
_entity.pdbx_description
1 polymer ?
#
loop_
_entity_poly.entity_id
_entity_poly.type
_entity_poly.pdbx_seq_one_letter_code
_entity_poly.pdbx_strand_id
1 'polypeptide(L)'
;MSALAYKLAPVLAAGAAVLLLGGTTASAAAPSALPFLGPTGYKNLKLDMTEAQAVATGLLTDKQSMGSCFTYRFRPSEGTGSEYGDVTIGLNGKVHSIDATSRMLTREGVWRNMHLNDVKAVYPKLAQDPQQSYLYRTPVPGNSRANYTFTVNNNQNIATEFSLQNNEDPGCGA
;
A
#
# COMPACT_ATOMS: atom_id res chain seq x y z
N MET A 1 15.10 60.56 -38.98
CA MET A 1 15.58 60.40 -40.36
C MET A 1 17.07 60.15 -40.31
N SER A 2 17.49 58.92 -40.62
CA SER A 2 18.65 58.57 -41.47
C SER A 2 20.06 58.98 -41.01
N ALA A 3 21.14 58.22 -41.19
CA ALA A 3 21.39 56.84 -41.58
C ALA A 3 22.86 56.53 -41.21
N LEU A 4 23.18 55.23 -41.14
CA LEU A 4 24.49 54.62 -40.87
C LEU A 4 25.62 55.08 -41.80
N ALA A 5 26.87 54.95 -41.34
CA ALA A 5 27.98 54.48 -42.19
C ALA A 5 29.05 53.72 -41.38
N TYR A 6 29.41 52.56 -41.92
CA TYR A 6 30.25 51.45 -41.42
C TYR A 6 31.75 51.74 -41.37
N LYS A 7 32.49 51.03 -40.49
CA LYS A 7 33.81 50.45 -40.82
C LYS A 7 34.01 49.06 -40.16
N LEU A 8 34.56 48.15 -40.94
CA LEU A 8 34.77 46.72 -40.70
C LEU A 8 36.20 46.41 -40.17
N ALA A 9 36.25 45.36 -39.34
CA ALA A 9 37.31 44.34 -39.18
C ALA A 9 38.57 44.68 -38.34
N PRO A 10 39.41 43.69 -37.98
CA PRO A 10 39.12 42.50 -37.14
C PRO A 10 40.24 42.26 -36.10
N VAL A 11 40.00 41.60 -34.96
CA VAL A 11 41.10 41.03 -34.14
C VAL A 11 40.66 39.71 -33.49
N LEU A 12 41.34 38.63 -33.89
CA LEU A 12 41.39 37.36 -33.16
C LEU A 12 42.09 37.59 -31.81
N ALA A 13 41.50 37.09 -30.72
CA ALA A 13 42.28 36.77 -29.52
C ALA A 13 41.67 35.55 -28.81
N ALA A 14 42.57 34.63 -28.48
CA ALA A 14 42.35 33.29 -28.01
C ALA A 14 41.92 33.20 -26.54
N GLY A 15 41.30 32.07 -26.20
CA GLY A 15 41.49 31.42 -24.90
C GLY A 15 40.47 31.76 -23.82
N ALA A 16 39.50 30.88 -23.61
CA ALA A 16 38.84 30.72 -22.32
C ALA A 16 38.83 29.23 -21.96
N ALA A 17 39.66 28.87 -20.99
CA ALA A 17 39.69 27.55 -20.38
C ALA A 17 38.36 27.31 -19.65
N VAL A 18 37.62 26.29 -20.06
CA VAL A 18 36.39 25.85 -19.39
C VAL A 18 36.80 24.99 -18.20
N LEU A 19 36.80 25.58 -17.00
CA LEU A 19 36.85 24.84 -15.74
C LEU A 19 35.53 24.08 -15.59
N LEU A 20 35.54 22.81 -15.98
CA LEU A 20 34.47 21.85 -15.69
C LEU A 20 34.49 21.56 -14.17
N LEU A 21 33.81 22.41 -13.40
CA LEU A 21 33.37 22.06 -12.05
C LEU A 21 32.33 20.95 -12.20
N GLY A 22 32.81 19.70 -12.17
CA GLY A 22 32.00 18.50 -12.10
C GLY A 22 31.20 18.50 -10.80
N GLY A 23 30.07 19.19 -10.79
CA GLY A 23 29.05 19.04 -9.78
C GLY A 23 28.44 17.65 -9.91
N THR A 24 28.93 16.69 -9.13
CA THR A 24 28.19 15.47 -8.84
C THR A 24 26.95 15.87 -8.06
N THR A 25 25.85 16.13 -8.76
CA THR A 25 24.53 16.17 -8.14
C THR A 25 24.26 14.75 -7.64
N ALA A 26 24.52 14.52 -6.35
CA ALA A 26 24.03 13.34 -5.67
C ALA A 26 22.52 13.35 -5.82
N SER A 27 22.00 12.51 -6.72
CA SER A 27 20.57 12.31 -6.90
C SER A 27 20.09 11.66 -5.61
N ALA A 28 19.60 12.48 -4.68
CA ALA A 28 18.93 12.00 -3.48
C ALA A 28 17.78 11.10 -3.97
N ALA A 29 17.92 9.79 -3.76
CA ALA A 29 16.87 8.85 -4.07
C ALA A 29 15.62 9.32 -3.31
N ALA A 30 14.58 9.69 -4.05
CA ALA A 30 13.30 10.01 -3.44
C ALA A 30 12.90 8.83 -2.54
N PRO A 31 12.39 9.08 -1.32
CA PRO A 31 11.95 8.00 -0.44
C PRO A 31 10.99 7.11 -1.24
N SER A 32 11.34 5.83 -1.35
CA SER A 32 10.50 4.85 -2.04
C SER A 32 9.13 4.87 -1.37
N ALA A 33 8.11 5.35 -2.07
CA ALA A 33 6.75 5.38 -1.54
C ALA A 33 6.42 3.97 -1.03
N LEU A 34 6.01 3.88 0.24
CA LEU A 34 5.58 2.62 0.81
C LEU A 34 4.47 2.03 -0.06
N PRO A 35 4.49 0.72 -0.34
CA PRO A 35 3.53 0.12 -1.25
C PRO A 35 2.12 0.11 -0.64
N PHE A 36 1.13 0.38 -1.48
CA PHE A 36 -0.25 0.54 -1.04
C PHE A 36 -1.01 -0.79 -1.04
N LEU A 37 -1.75 -1.07 0.03
CA LEU A 37 -2.88 -1.99 0.01
C LEU A 37 -4.08 -1.22 -0.57
N GLY A 38 -4.17 -1.20 -1.90
CA GLY A 38 -5.14 -0.40 -2.64
C GLY A 38 -6.50 -1.10 -2.79
N PRO A 39 -7.42 -0.50 -3.56
CA PRO A 39 -8.81 -0.93 -3.59
C PRO A 39 -9.05 -2.38 -4.03
N THR A 40 -8.12 -2.96 -4.78
CA THR A 40 -8.24 -4.32 -5.32
C THR A 40 -7.23 -5.30 -4.74
N GLY A 41 -6.24 -4.82 -3.97
CA GLY A 41 -5.16 -5.65 -3.44
C GLY A 41 -3.82 -4.93 -3.30
N TYR A 42 -2.76 -5.73 -3.25
CA TYR A 42 -1.39 -5.32 -2.94
C TYR A 42 -0.42 -5.82 -4.02
N LYS A 43 0.32 -4.90 -4.67
CA LYS A 43 1.18 -5.22 -5.82
C LYS A 43 0.40 -6.03 -6.87
N ASN A 44 0.85 -7.23 -7.20
CA ASN A 44 0.20 -8.17 -8.12
C ASN A 44 -0.75 -9.14 -7.41
N LEU A 45 -0.82 -9.18 -6.08
CA LEU A 45 -1.81 -9.95 -5.33
C LEU A 45 -3.14 -9.19 -5.26
N LYS A 46 -4.24 -9.84 -5.64
CA LYS A 46 -5.57 -9.21 -5.69
C LYS A 46 -6.62 -10.10 -5.04
N LEU A 47 -7.70 -9.47 -4.55
CA LEU A 47 -8.93 -10.17 -4.21
C LEU A 47 -9.43 -10.99 -5.40
N ASP A 48 -10.18 -12.06 -5.12
CA ASP A 48 -10.76 -12.99 -6.11
C ASP A 48 -9.75 -13.79 -6.95
N MET A 49 -8.43 -13.60 -6.80
CA MET A 49 -7.42 -14.49 -7.36
C MET A 49 -7.62 -15.90 -6.84
N THR A 50 -7.45 -16.91 -7.69
CA THR A 50 -7.35 -18.29 -7.20
C THR A 50 -6.11 -18.44 -6.32
N GLU A 51 -6.11 -19.42 -5.42
CA GLU A 51 -4.93 -19.74 -4.61
C GLU A 51 -3.66 -19.90 -5.45
N ALA A 52 -3.74 -20.62 -6.58
CA ALA A 52 -2.60 -20.81 -7.47
C ALA A 52 -2.08 -19.48 -8.06
N GLN A 53 -2.98 -18.56 -8.44
CA GLN A 53 -2.60 -17.23 -8.92
C GLN A 53 -1.96 -16.39 -7.80
N ALA A 54 -2.50 -16.48 -6.59
CA ALA A 54 -1.98 -15.78 -5.43
C ALA A 54 -0.57 -16.24 -5.07
N VAL A 55 -0.32 -17.56 -5.06
CA VAL A 55 1.03 -18.13 -4.85
C VAL A 55 2.00 -17.72 -5.96
N ALA A 56 1.53 -17.72 -7.22
CA ALA A 56 2.34 -17.34 -8.38
C ALA A 56 2.81 -15.87 -8.36
N THR A 57 2.23 -15.02 -7.51
CA THR A 57 2.73 -13.65 -7.29
C THR A 57 4.15 -13.63 -6.70
N GLY A 58 4.56 -14.72 -6.06
CA GLY A 58 5.83 -14.81 -5.34
C GLY A 58 5.83 -14.07 -3.99
N LEU A 59 4.69 -13.53 -3.54
CA LEU A 59 4.59 -12.76 -2.30
C LEU A 59 4.29 -13.63 -1.07
N LEU A 60 3.78 -14.85 -1.27
CA LEU A 60 3.25 -15.70 -0.20
C LEU A 60 4.21 -16.82 0.21
N THR A 61 4.14 -17.21 1.49
CA THR A 61 4.83 -18.34 2.10
C THR A 61 3.94 -18.97 3.18
N ASP A 62 4.39 -20.10 3.74
CA ASP A 62 3.87 -20.70 4.97
C ASP A 62 2.34 -20.86 4.96
N LYS A 63 1.84 -21.71 4.05
CA LYS A 63 0.42 -22.08 4.02
C LYS A 63 0.02 -22.73 5.35
N GLN A 64 -1.06 -22.26 5.95
CA GLN A 64 -1.64 -22.78 7.19
C GLN A 64 -3.13 -23.08 6.97
N SER A 65 -3.66 -24.11 7.64
CA SER A 65 -5.10 -24.33 7.70
C SER A 65 -5.73 -23.44 8.78
N MET A 66 -6.89 -22.87 8.49
CA MET A 66 -7.68 -22.05 9.40
C MET A 66 -9.15 -22.47 9.29
N GLY A 67 -9.57 -23.39 10.16
CA GLY A 67 -10.89 -24.04 10.05
C GLY A 67 -11.02 -24.74 8.70
N SER A 68 -12.05 -24.37 7.95
CA SER A 68 -12.30 -24.87 6.58
C SER A 68 -11.55 -24.10 5.48
N CYS A 69 -10.84 -23.03 5.83
CA CYS A 69 -10.08 -22.17 4.92
C CYS A 69 -8.57 -22.34 5.05
N PHE A 70 -7.82 -21.62 4.22
CA PHE A 70 -6.37 -21.53 4.31
C PHE A 70 -5.92 -20.10 4.50
N THR A 71 -4.83 -19.92 5.23
CA THR A 71 -4.11 -18.65 5.31
C THR A 71 -2.68 -18.81 4.82
N TYR A 72 -2.11 -17.70 4.37
CA TYR A 72 -0.71 -17.59 3.98
C TYR A 72 -0.07 -16.45 4.75
N ARG A 73 1.26 -16.51 4.87
CA ARG A 73 2.09 -15.38 5.29
C ARG A 73 2.61 -14.63 4.08
N PHE A 74 2.82 -13.34 4.22
CA PHE A 74 3.70 -12.64 3.31
C PHE A 74 5.15 -13.04 3.54
N ARG A 75 5.97 -12.99 2.48
CA ARG A 75 7.42 -13.08 2.62
C ARG A 75 7.93 -11.99 3.57
N PRO A 76 8.99 -12.24 4.36
CA PRO A 76 9.55 -11.25 5.28
C PRO A 76 9.94 -9.92 4.62
N SER A 77 10.29 -9.92 3.33
CA SER A 77 10.60 -8.72 2.56
C SER A 77 9.43 -7.72 2.49
N GLU A 78 8.21 -8.20 2.66
CA GLU A 78 6.98 -7.39 2.62
C GLU A 78 6.63 -6.76 3.97
N GLY A 79 7.39 -7.03 5.03
CA GLY A 79 7.14 -6.51 6.38
C GLY A 79 6.54 -7.55 7.33
N THR A 80 6.26 -7.11 8.55
CA THR A 80 5.67 -7.96 9.59
C THR A 80 4.14 -7.98 9.48
N GLY A 81 3.58 -9.18 9.45
CA GLY A 81 2.15 -9.46 9.29
C GLY A 81 1.33 -9.43 10.58
N SER A 82 0.10 -9.94 10.52
CA SER A 82 -0.71 -10.28 11.71
C SER A 82 -0.19 -11.56 12.36
N GLU A 83 -0.60 -11.90 13.57
CA GLU A 83 -0.31 -13.22 14.16
C GLU A 83 -1.20 -14.34 13.59
N TYR A 84 -2.34 -14.02 12.98
CA TYR A 84 -3.34 -15.01 12.54
C TYR A 84 -3.24 -15.43 11.05
N GLY A 85 -2.33 -14.83 10.30
CA GLY A 85 -2.20 -15.00 8.85
C GLY A 85 -2.27 -13.64 8.15
N ASP A 86 -1.81 -13.56 6.91
CA ASP A 86 -1.79 -12.29 6.17
C ASP A 86 -2.70 -12.31 4.94
N VAL A 87 -2.97 -13.48 4.38
CA VAL A 87 -3.83 -13.64 3.20
C VAL A 87 -4.73 -14.84 3.40
N THR A 88 -6.04 -14.64 3.37
CA THR A 88 -7.02 -15.72 3.53
C THR A 88 -7.54 -16.17 2.18
N ILE A 89 -7.50 -17.48 1.96
CA ILE A 89 -8.18 -18.18 0.87
C ILE A 89 -9.50 -18.73 1.40
N GLY A 90 -10.61 -18.25 0.86
CA GLY A 90 -11.95 -18.70 1.21
C GLY A 90 -12.25 -20.12 0.71
N LEU A 91 -13.40 -20.67 1.11
CA LEU A 91 -13.87 -22.01 0.69
C LEU A 91 -13.98 -22.18 -0.83
N ASN A 92 -14.22 -21.07 -1.54
CA ASN A 92 -14.27 -21.03 -2.99
C ASN A 92 -12.88 -21.12 -3.66
N GLY A 93 -11.80 -21.29 -2.88
CA GLY A 93 -10.43 -21.39 -3.37
C GLY A 93 -9.83 -20.08 -3.86
N LYS A 94 -10.40 -18.94 -3.45
CA LYS A 94 -9.97 -17.59 -3.87
C LYS A 94 -9.54 -16.72 -2.71
N VAL A 95 -8.68 -15.75 -3.00
CA VAL A 95 -8.26 -14.70 -2.06
C VAL A 95 -9.50 -13.91 -1.63
N HIS A 96 -9.80 -13.97 -0.35
CA HIS A 96 -10.91 -13.26 0.27
C HIS A 96 -10.44 -12.04 1.06
N SER A 97 -9.33 -12.17 1.81
CA SER A 97 -8.76 -11.07 2.59
C SER A 97 -7.26 -10.93 2.34
N ILE A 98 -6.78 -9.70 2.46
CA ILE A 98 -5.36 -9.34 2.48
C ILE A 98 -5.15 -8.40 3.67
N ASP A 99 -4.49 -8.88 4.71
CA ASP A 99 -4.13 -8.13 5.91
C ASP A 99 -2.84 -7.35 5.65
N ALA A 100 -2.79 -6.11 6.12
CA ALA A 100 -1.66 -5.25 5.89
C ALA A 100 -0.47 -5.63 6.77
N THR A 101 0.74 -5.51 6.21
CA THR A 101 1.98 -5.61 6.98
C THR A 101 2.42 -4.24 7.51
N SER A 102 3.47 -4.22 8.32
CA SER A 102 4.11 -2.98 8.80
C SER A 102 4.72 -2.09 7.71
N ARG A 103 4.78 -2.55 6.44
CA ARG A 103 5.28 -1.75 5.31
C ARG A 103 4.18 -1.29 4.36
N MET A 104 2.92 -1.49 4.73
CA MET A 104 1.77 -1.14 3.91
C MET A 104 0.98 0.03 4.50
N LEU A 105 0.38 0.80 3.60
CA LEU A 105 -0.65 1.78 3.92
C LEU A 105 -1.79 1.68 2.90
N THR A 106 -2.96 2.18 3.26
CA THR A 106 -4.02 2.47 2.29
C THR A 106 -3.60 3.63 1.37
N ARG A 107 -4.25 3.82 0.22
CA ARG A 107 -3.93 4.93 -0.68
C ARG A 107 -4.18 6.30 -0.05
N GLU A 108 -5.08 6.33 0.92
CA GLU A 108 -5.52 7.48 1.67
C GLU A 108 -4.59 7.81 2.86
N GLY A 109 -3.56 6.99 3.10
CA GLY A 109 -2.51 7.28 4.10
C GLY A 109 -2.62 6.55 5.43
N VAL A 110 -3.64 5.70 5.64
CA VAL A 110 -3.77 4.94 6.89
C VAL A 110 -2.82 3.76 6.92
N TRP A 111 -2.09 3.59 8.03
CA TRP A 111 -1.15 2.50 8.29
C TRP A 111 -1.46 1.80 9.62
N ARG A 112 -0.75 0.70 9.94
CA ARG A 112 -0.84 0.01 11.23
C ARG A 112 -0.33 0.84 12.40
N ASN A 113 -1.01 0.73 13.54
CA ASN A 113 -0.75 1.48 14.78
C ASN A 113 -1.10 2.98 14.71
N MET A 114 -1.98 3.38 13.79
CA MET A 114 -2.53 4.74 13.75
C MET A 114 -3.62 4.91 14.82
N HIS A 115 -3.77 6.12 15.39
CA HIS A 115 -4.90 6.40 16.28
C HIS A 115 -6.23 6.28 15.53
N LEU A 116 -7.23 5.66 16.17
CA LEU A 116 -8.54 5.46 15.56
C LEU A 116 -9.20 6.78 15.14
N ASN A 117 -8.94 7.88 15.86
CA ASN A 117 -9.47 9.19 15.50
C ASN A 117 -8.92 9.69 14.16
N ASP A 118 -7.65 9.42 13.86
CA ASP A 118 -7.05 9.78 12.57
C ASP A 118 -7.59 8.87 11.47
N VAL A 119 -7.79 7.58 11.75
CA VAL A 119 -8.45 6.65 10.81
C VAL A 119 -9.87 7.13 10.48
N LYS A 120 -10.65 7.58 11.47
CA LYS A 120 -11.99 8.16 11.26
C LYS A 120 -11.97 9.46 10.46
N ALA A 121 -10.93 10.28 10.62
CA ALA A 121 -10.76 11.50 9.84
C ALA A 121 -10.52 11.18 8.35
N VAL A 122 -9.74 10.13 8.06
CA VAL A 122 -9.51 9.65 6.69
C VAL A 122 -10.74 8.93 6.11
N TYR A 123 -11.44 8.15 6.95
CA TYR A 123 -12.62 7.37 6.57
C TYR A 123 -13.86 7.81 7.37
N PRO A 124 -14.58 8.86 6.95
CA PRO A 124 -15.77 9.35 7.66
C PRO A 124 -16.92 8.35 7.74
N LYS A 125 -16.90 7.29 6.89
CA LYS A 125 -17.87 6.19 6.89
C LYS A 125 -17.42 5.00 7.74
N LEU A 126 -16.33 5.12 8.50
CA LEU A 126 -15.86 4.06 9.39
C LEU A 126 -16.87 3.83 10.51
N ALA A 127 -17.40 2.62 10.58
CA ALA A 127 -18.35 2.19 11.58
C ALA A 127 -17.77 1.04 12.40
N GLN A 128 -18.11 1.01 13.69
CA GLN A 128 -17.79 -0.15 14.55
C GLN A 128 -18.67 -1.33 14.14
N ASP A 129 -18.10 -2.53 14.15
CA ASP A 129 -18.87 -3.75 13.94
C ASP A 129 -19.83 -3.98 15.12
N PRO A 130 -21.13 -4.26 14.86
CA PRO A 130 -22.13 -4.40 15.91
C PRO A 130 -21.98 -5.67 16.75
N GLN A 131 -21.18 -6.65 16.32
CA GLN A 131 -20.93 -7.92 17.02
C GLN A 131 -19.53 -7.96 17.66
N GLN A 132 -18.56 -7.25 17.08
CA GLN A 132 -17.16 -7.24 17.52
C GLN A 132 -16.71 -5.82 17.86
N SER A 133 -16.71 -5.47 19.15
CA SER A 133 -16.39 -4.10 19.60
C SER A 133 -14.95 -3.65 19.30
N TYR A 134 -14.04 -4.57 18.98
CA TYR A 134 -12.66 -4.26 18.56
C TYR A 134 -12.52 -4.12 17.04
N LEU A 135 -13.57 -4.35 16.26
CA LEU A 135 -13.51 -4.33 14.80
C LEU A 135 -14.26 -3.11 14.26
N TYR A 136 -13.65 -2.44 13.29
CA TYR A 136 -14.26 -1.34 12.55
C TYR A 136 -14.20 -1.64 11.05
N ARG A 137 -15.19 -1.18 10.29
CA ARG A 137 -15.28 -1.39 8.84
C ARG A 137 -15.65 -0.11 8.12
N THR A 138 -15.12 0.05 6.90
CA THR A 138 -15.52 1.14 6.00
C THR A 138 -15.48 0.68 4.54
N PRO A 139 -16.36 1.18 3.67
CA PRO A 139 -16.29 0.89 2.24
C PRO A 139 -14.96 1.34 1.66
N VAL A 140 -14.39 0.53 0.76
CA VAL A 140 -13.16 0.88 0.05
C VAL A 140 -13.46 1.93 -1.03
N PRO A 141 -12.79 3.10 -1.03
CA PRO A 141 -12.94 4.07 -2.11
C PRO A 141 -12.62 3.44 -3.47
N GLY A 142 -13.59 3.50 -4.40
CA GLY A 142 -13.44 2.95 -5.74
C GLY A 142 -13.61 1.42 -5.87
N ASN A 143 -13.97 0.70 -4.80
CA ASN A 143 -14.35 -0.71 -4.88
C ASN A 143 -15.55 -1.02 -3.98
N SER A 144 -16.74 -1.12 -4.57
CA SER A 144 -17.98 -1.42 -3.86
C SER A 144 -18.12 -2.88 -3.43
N ARG A 145 -17.24 -3.78 -3.87
CA ARG A 145 -17.24 -5.20 -3.50
C ARG A 145 -16.32 -5.51 -2.31
N ALA A 146 -15.66 -4.50 -1.75
CA ALA A 146 -14.73 -4.67 -0.65
C ALA A 146 -14.92 -3.62 0.47
N ASN A 147 -14.49 -4.00 1.67
CA ASN A 147 -14.34 -3.12 2.82
C ASN A 147 -12.88 -3.11 3.29
N TYR A 148 -12.45 -1.98 3.84
CA TYR A 148 -11.33 -1.99 4.77
C TYR A 148 -11.86 -2.34 6.15
N THR A 149 -11.17 -3.26 6.83
CA THR A 149 -11.42 -3.60 8.22
C THR A 149 -10.25 -3.16 9.08
N PHE A 150 -10.52 -2.76 10.32
CA PHE A 150 -9.50 -2.32 11.27
C PHE A 150 -9.73 -2.99 12.62
N THR A 151 -8.73 -3.73 13.10
CA THR A 151 -8.70 -4.24 14.47
C THR A 151 -8.15 -3.14 15.37
N VAL A 152 -8.85 -2.83 16.45
CA VAL A 152 -8.56 -1.72 17.35
C VAL A 152 -8.31 -2.23 18.76
N ASN A 153 -7.19 -1.79 19.34
CA ASN A 153 -7.01 -1.85 20.78
C ASN A 153 -7.85 -0.74 21.42
N ASN A 154 -9.01 -1.12 21.99
CA ASN A 154 -9.97 -0.17 22.57
C ASN A 154 -9.41 0.61 23.77
N ASN A 155 -8.46 0.05 24.52
CA ASN A 155 -7.85 0.74 25.67
C ASN A 155 -6.90 1.86 25.22
N GLN A 156 -6.22 1.66 24.08
CA GLN A 156 -5.25 2.62 23.55
C GLN A 156 -5.84 3.52 22.45
N ASN A 157 -7.02 3.17 21.93
CA ASN A 157 -7.66 3.83 20.79
C ASN A 157 -6.74 3.83 19.55
N ILE A 158 -6.12 2.69 19.26
CA ILE A 158 -5.15 2.47 18.17
C ILE A 158 -5.64 1.35 17.27
N ALA A 159 -5.65 1.57 15.95
CA ALA A 159 -5.86 0.55 14.94
C ALA A 159 -4.57 -0.27 14.78
N THR A 160 -4.51 -1.44 15.41
CA THR A 160 -3.31 -2.30 15.45
C THR A 160 -3.10 -3.06 14.14
N GLU A 161 -4.18 -3.31 13.41
CA GLU A 161 -4.19 -4.02 12.13
C GLU A 161 -5.22 -3.38 11.20
N PHE A 162 -4.99 -3.52 9.89
CA PHE A 162 -6.01 -3.22 8.89
C PHE A 162 -5.93 -4.21 7.73
N SER A 163 -7.05 -4.44 7.07
CA SER A 163 -7.16 -5.43 6.01
C SER A 163 -8.08 -4.96 4.90
N LEU A 164 -7.84 -5.46 3.69
CA LEU A 164 -8.77 -5.38 2.57
C LEU A 164 -9.55 -6.71 2.51
N GLN A 165 -10.88 -6.65 2.56
CA GLN A 165 -11.75 -7.84 2.55
C GLN A 165 -12.85 -7.72 1.50
N ASN A 166 -13.13 -8.83 0.81
CA ASN A 166 -14.34 -8.98 0.02
C ASN A 166 -15.59 -8.91 0.92
N ASN A 167 -16.70 -8.40 0.38
CA ASN A 167 -17.97 -8.30 1.12
C ASN A 167 -18.71 -9.64 1.23
N GLU A 168 -18.38 -10.59 0.35
CA GLU A 168 -18.96 -11.92 0.32
C GLU A 168 -18.33 -12.79 1.42
N ASP A 169 -19.15 -13.49 2.21
CA ASP A 169 -18.69 -14.41 3.25
C ASP A 169 -17.72 -15.45 2.66
N PRO A 170 -16.50 -15.61 3.22
CA PRO A 170 -15.56 -16.59 2.72
C PRO A 170 -15.95 -18.04 3.04
N GLY A 171 -16.95 -18.24 3.90
CA GLY A 171 -17.41 -19.54 4.37
C GLY A 171 -16.42 -20.21 5.32
N CYS A 172 -15.47 -19.46 5.89
CA CYS A 172 -14.43 -19.97 6.79
C CYS A 172 -14.92 -20.35 8.19
N GLY A 173 -16.15 -20.87 8.29
CA GLY A 173 -16.72 -21.35 9.53
C GLY A 173 -15.77 -22.30 10.25
N ALA A 174 -15.72 -22.14 11.58
CA ALA A 174 -15.02 -23.02 12.51
C ALA A 174 -15.71 -24.38 12.62
#